data_AF-A0A0F7KKN5-F1
#
_entry.id   AF-A0A0F7KKN5-F1
#
_cell.length_a   1.000
_cell.length_b   1.000
_cell.length_c   1.000
_cell.angle_alpha   90.00
_cell.angle_beta   90.00
_cell.angle_gamma   90.00
#
_symmetry.space_group_name_H-M   'P 1'
#
loop_
_entity.id
_entity.type
_entity.pdbx_description
1 polymer ?
#
loop_
_entity_poly.entity_id
_entity_poly.type
_entity_poly.pdbx_seq_one_letter_code
_entity_poly.pdbx_strand_id
1 'polypeptide(L)'
;MKTTKALCASFVLGLLLTGTTQAEDKKAEHHQHKEEQHFKVIVNAYDTNIPELNVEGVTVKNIRAFNVLNEPETLAVHKGTKVKITIENKSPISEGFSIDAYDIKEVVKAGESKTISFVADKAGAFPIWCQLHPKNIHLPGTFNVLE
;
A
#
# COMPACT_ATOMS: atom_id res chain seq x y z
N MET A 1 -61.14 -44.38 21.24
CA MET A 1 -59.78 -44.90 21.44
C MET A 1 -59.41 -45.69 20.18
N LYS A 2 -58.49 -45.17 19.37
CA LYS A 2 -58.09 -45.76 18.08
C LYS A 2 -56.63 -46.17 18.17
N THR A 3 -56.37 -47.45 17.95
CA THR A 3 -55.07 -48.03 17.60
C THR A 3 -55.36 -48.92 16.38
N THR A 4 -54.55 -48.95 15.31
CA THR A 4 -53.39 -49.86 15.22
C THR A 4 -52.59 -49.58 13.94
N LYS A 5 -51.28 -49.35 14.13
CA LYS A 5 -50.05 -49.72 13.39
C LYS A 5 -49.92 -49.49 11.87
N ALA A 6 -48.87 -48.74 11.51
CA ALA A 6 -48.18 -48.82 10.22
C ALA A 6 -46.68 -49.17 10.46
N LEU A 7 -46.15 -49.99 9.55
CA LEU A 7 -44.88 -50.72 9.60
C LEU A 7 -43.69 -49.84 9.17
N CYS A 8 -42.53 -50.03 9.81
CA CYS A 8 -41.26 -49.39 9.46
C CYS A 8 -40.61 -50.00 8.21
N ALA A 9 -39.96 -49.17 7.39
CA ALA A 9 -38.99 -49.60 6.39
C ALA A 9 -37.73 -48.74 6.50
N SER A 10 -36.63 -49.41 6.81
CA SER A 10 -35.28 -48.89 7.02
C SER A 10 -34.58 -48.60 5.68
N PHE A 11 -33.80 -47.51 5.60
CA PHE A 11 -32.79 -47.33 4.57
C PHE A 11 -31.44 -47.10 5.24
N VAL A 12 -30.51 -48.00 4.97
CA VAL A 12 -29.10 -47.98 5.40
C VAL A 12 -28.24 -47.75 4.16
N LEU A 13 -27.02 -47.25 4.38
CA LEU A 13 -25.82 -47.35 3.53
C LEU A 13 -25.53 -46.10 2.67
N GLY A 14 -24.36 -45.48 2.69
CA GLY A 14 -23.10 -45.74 3.38
C GLY A 14 -22.09 -44.66 2.97
N LEU A 15 -21.30 -44.19 3.94
CA LEU A 15 -20.16 -43.28 3.79
C LEU A 15 -18.88 -44.07 3.48
N LEU A 16 -17.83 -43.36 3.03
CA LEU A 16 -16.39 -43.75 2.82
C LEU A 16 -16.04 -44.02 1.33
N LEU A 17 -14.92 -43.62 0.71
CA LEU A 17 -13.68 -42.90 1.08
C LEU A 17 -12.91 -42.59 -0.24
N THR A 18 -12.16 -41.48 -0.24
CA THR A 18 -10.90 -41.13 -0.95
C THR A 18 -10.36 -41.99 -2.11
N GLY A 19 -9.96 -41.32 -3.21
CA GLY A 19 -9.08 -41.89 -4.25
C GLY A 19 -8.64 -40.90 -5.34
N THR A 20 -7.45 -40.33 -5.18
CA THR A 20 -6.50 -39.81 -6.19
C THR A 20 -7.03 -39.23 -7.52
N THR A 21 -7.07 -37.91 -7.64
CA THR A 21 -6.91 -37.25 -8.94
C THR A 21 -5.43 -36.88 -9.13
N GLN A 22 -4.83 -37.61 -10.05
CA GLN A 22 -3.49 -37.48 -10.58
C GLN A 22 -3.21 -36.03 -11.01
N ALA A 23 -2.05 -35.53 -10.59
CA ALA A 23 -1.53 -34.22 -10.95
C ALA A 23 -1.44 -34.11 -12.48
N GLU A 24 -2.22 -33.20 -13.06
CA GLU A 24 -1.89 -32.62 -14.35
C GLU A 24 -0.82 -31.55 -14.09
N ASP A 25 0.34 -31.75 -14.72
CA ASP A 25 1.44 -30.80 -14.81
C ASP A 25 0.95 -29.48 -15.40
N LYS A 26 0.41 -28.60 -14.55
CA LYS A 26 0.35 -27.18 -14.87
C LYS A 26 1.78 -26.67 -14.79
N LYS A 27 2.45 -26.67 -15.96
CA LYS A 27 3.55 -25.74 -16.19
C LYS A 27 3.12 -24.40 -15.62
N ALA A 28 3.87 -23.92 -14.63
CA ALA A 28 3.75 -22.58 -14.11
C ALA A 28 4.11 -21.61 -15.23
N GLU A 29 3.15 -21.32 -16.09
CA GLU A 29 3.19 -20.10 -16.88
C GLU A 29 3.11 -18.96 -15.88
N HIS A 30 4.16 -18.13 -15.89
CA HIS A 30 4.19 -16.83 -15.23
C HIS A 30 2.93 -16.05 -15.67
N HIS A 31 1.88 -16.10 -14.85
CA HIS A 31 0.81 -15.13 -14.92
C HIS A 31 1.43 -13.79 -14.53
N GLN A 32 1.92 -13.07 -15.54
CA GLN A 32 2.23 -11.64 -15.43
C GLN A 32 0.91 -10.95 -15.07
N HIS A 33 0.74 -10.66 -13.79
CA HIS A 33 -0.36 -9.86 -13.30
C HIS A 33 -0.26 -8.47 -13.94
N LYS A 34 -0.98 -8.28 -15.04
CA LYS A 34 -1.37 -6.99 -15.63
C LYS A 34 -2.39 -6.27 -14.73
N GLU A 35 -2.25 -6.43 -13.42
CA GLU A 35 -3.20 -5.96 -12.42
C GLU A 35 -2.82 -4.53 -12.04
N GLU A 36 -3.83 -3.67 -11.95
CA GLU A 36 -3.66 -2.28 -11.54
C GLU A 36 -3.34 -2.24 -10.04
N GLN A 37 -2.24 -1.61 -9.66
CA GLN A 37 -1.83 -1.49 -8.26
C GLN A 37 -2.15 -0.10 -7.73
N HIS A 38 -2.83 -0.06 -6.58
CA HIS A 38 -3.32 1.15 -5.96
C HIS A 38 -2.54 1.45 -4.68
N PHE A 39 -2.08 2.69 -4.54
CA PHE A 39 -1.44 3.20 -3.34
C PHE A 39 -2.22 4.39 -2.79
N LYS A 40 -2.20 4.52 -1.48
CA LYS A 40 -2.59 5.73 -0.78
C LYS A 40 -1.36 6.27 -0.05
N VAL A 41 -0.98 7.50 -0.35
CA VAL A 41 0.10 8.23 0.32
C VAL A 41 -0.54 9.37 1.09
N ILE A 42 -0.27 9.44 2.39
CA ILE A 42 -0.72 10.54 3.24
C ILE A 42 0.48 11.46 3.47
N VAL A 43 0.32 12.75 3.19
CA VAL A 43 1.37 13.76 3.43
C VAL A 43 1.08 14.43 4.77
N ASN A 44 1.91 14.18 5.78
CA ASN A 44 1.75 14.75 7.12
C ASN A 44 2.89 15.74 7.43
N ALA A 45 2.56 16.83 8.12
CA ALA A 45 3.54 17.75 8.68
C ALA A 45 3.71 17.51 10.18
N TYR A 46 4.97 17.46 10.63
CA TYR A 46 5.38 17.22 12.00
C TYR A 46 6.18 18.41 12.52
N ASP A 47 5.60 19.17 13.44
CA ASP A 47 6.26 20.27 14.12
C ASP A 47 6.64 19.84 15.56
N THR A 48 7.80 19.20 15.69
CA THR A 48 8.23 18.57 16.94
C THR A 48 9.12 19.53 17.74
N ASN A 49 8.74 19.81 18.98
CA ASN A 49 9.50 20.62 19.91
C ASN A 49 9.47 19.97 21.31
N ILE A 50 10.59 19.40 21.74
CA ILE A 50 10.72 18.72 23.03
C ILE A 50 11.92 19.34 23.77
N PRO A 51 11.68 20.35 24.63
CA PRO A 51 12.75 20.96 25.42
C PRO A 51 13.41 19.96 26.37
N GLU A 52 12.60 19.12 27.03
CA GLU A 52 13.05 18.04 27.91
C GLU A 52 11.96 16.98 28.01
N LEU A 53 12.35 15.70 27.95
CA LEU A 53 11.46 14.56 28.13
C LEU A 53 12.25 13.40 28.72
N ASN A 54 11.70 12.74 29.74
CA ASN A 54 12.22 11.46 30.25
C ASN A 54 11.31 10.33 29.77
N VAL A 55 11.89 9.34 29.08
CA VAL A 55 11.20 8.12 28.64
C VAL A 55 12.04 6.93 29.09
N GLU A 56 11.44 6.02 29.85
CA GLU A 56 12.10 4.78 30.30
C GLU A 56 13.47 5.01 30.98
N GLY A 57 13.59 6.09 31.75
CA GLY A 57 14.82 6.45 32.45
C GLY A 57 15.85 7.19 31.59
N VAL A 58 15.60 7.38 30.29
CA VAL A 58 16.45 8.18 29.39
C VAL A 58 15.87 9.59 29.26
N THR A 59 16.68 10.60 29.59
CA THR A 59 16.31 12.00 29.37
C THR A 59 16.84 12.50 28.04
N VAL A 60 15.95 12.95 27.16
CA VAL A 60 16.27 13.70 25.94
C VAL A 60 16.00 15.18 26.17
N LYS A 61 16.84 16.05 25.62
CA LYS A 61 16.70 17.52 25.74
C LYS A 61 16.92 18.19 24.38
N ASN A 62 16.34 19.37 24.24
CA ASN A 62 16.57 20.28 23.10
C ASN A 62 16.25 19.68 21.72
N ILE A 63 15.21 18.84 21.60
CA ILE A 63 14.76 18.34 20.30
C ILE A 63 13.94 19.42 19.62
N ARG A 64 14.42 19.87 18.46
CA ARG A 64 13.68 20.72 17.53
C ARG A 64 13.78 20.13 16.13
N ALA A 65 12.65 19.68 15.60
CA ALA A 65 12.57 19.14 14.24
C ALA A 65 11.26 19.55 13.59
N PHE A 66 11.33 20.04 12.35
CA PHE A 66 10.16 20.29 11.53
C PHE A 66 10.33 19.50 10.23
N ASN A 67 9.42 18.59 9.96
CA ASN A 67 9.48 17.72 8.79
C ASN A 67 8.09 17.52 8.17
N VAL A 68 8.08 17.22 6.88
CA VAL A 68 6.91 16.72 6.15
C VAL A 68 7.26 15.34 5.60
N LEU A 69 6.37 14.37 5.78
CA LEU A 69 6.60 12.98 5.37
C LEU A 69 5.52 12.53 4.39
N ASN A 70 5.93 11.71 3.43
CA ASN A 70 5.01 10.93 2.61
C ASN A 70 4.84 9.56 3.27
N GLU A 71 3.62 9.14 3.60
CA GLU A 71 3.38 7.89 4.30
C GLU A 71 2.47 6.96 3.49
N PRO A 72 2.98 5.84 2.93
CA PRO A 72 4.38 5.39 3.00
C PRO A 72 5.32 6.19 2.09
N GLU A 73 6.60 6.25 2.46
CA GLU A 73 7.65 6.94 1.68
C GLU A 73 8.06 6.11 0.47
N THR A 74 8.08 4.78 0.63
CA THR A 74 8.53 3.87 -0.41
C THR A 74 7.35 3.13 -1.02
N LEU A 75 7.30 3.13 -2.35
CA LEU A 75 6.34 2.41 -3.16
C LEU A 75 7.12 1.43 -4.06
N ALA A 76 6.59 0.22 -4.29
CA ALA A 76 7.25 -0.78 -5.11
C ALA A 76 6.26 -1.52 -6.01
N VAL A 77 6.61 -1.69 -7.28
CA VAL A 77 5.82 -2.39 -8.30
C VAL A 77 6.74 -3.17 -9.25
N HIS A 78 6.18 -4.05 -10.06
CA HIS A 78 6.90 -4.62 -11.21
C HIS A 78 6.76 -3.73 -12.45
N LYS A 79 7.72 -3.84 -13.36
CA LYS A 79 7.70 -3.13 -14.63
C LYS A 79 6.48 -3.53 -15.45
N GLY A 80 5.83 -2.53 -16.03
CA GLY A 80 4.59 -2.68 -16.78
C GLY A 80 3.31 -2.63 -15.94
N THR A 81 3.41 -2.56 -14.60
CA THR A 81 2.24 -2.36 -13.73
C THR A 81 1.56 -1.02 -14.03
N LYS A 82 0.22 -1.03 -14.13
CA LYS A 82 -0.58 0.19 -14.10
C LYS A 82 -0.69 0.65 -12.66
N VAL A 83 -0.25 1.87 -12.37
CA VAL A 83 -0.16 2.39 -11.01
C VAL A 83 -1.16 3.51 -10.82
N LYS A 84 -1.91 3.45 -9.72
CA LYS A 84 -2.71 4.56 -9.19
C LYS A 84 -2.18 4.97 -7.83
N ILE A 85 -1.84 6.24 -7.66
CA ILE A 85 -1.42 6.80 -6.36
C ILE A 85 -2.41 7.88 -5.98
N THR A 86 -3.13 7.68 -4.87
CA THR A 86 -3.94 8.73 -4.24
C THR A 86 -3.11 9.40 -3.16
N ILE A 87 -2.77 10.67 -3.39
CA ILE A 87 -2.08 11.53 -2.44
C ILE A 87 -3.12 12.30 -1.64
N GLU A 88 -3.17 12.09 -0.33
CA GLU A 88 -3.99 12.86 0.61
C GLU A 88 -3.08 13.83 1.36
N ASN A 89 -3.30 15.14 1.21
CA ASN A 89 -2.50 16.14 1.89
C ASN A 89 -3.11 16.55 3.23
N LYS A 90 -2.46 16.17 4.33
CA LYS A 90 -2.78 16.59 5.70
C LYS A 90 -1.83 17.67 6.24
N SER A 91 -0.81 18.07 5.47
CA SER A 91 -0.03 19.27 5.76
C SER A 91 -0.95 20.50 5.77
N PRO A 92 -0.69 21.51 6.63
CA PRO A 92 -1.48 22.73 6.67
C PRO A 92 -1.31 23.63 5.43
N ILE A 93 -0.39 23.30 4.52
CA ILE A 93 -0.10 24.06 3.30
C ILE A 93 -0.10 23.15 2.07
N SER A 94 -0.01 23.75 0.88
CA SER A 94 0.15 22.99 -0.37
C SER A 94 1.46 22.21 -0.37
N GLU A 95 1.38 20.95 -0.79
CA GLU A 95 2.53 20.06 -0.88
C GLU A 95 2.77 19.59 -2.31
N GLY A 96 4.04 19.33 -2.62
CA GLY A 96 4.48 18.79 -3.89
C GLY A 96 4.55 17.26 -3.87
N PHE A 97 4.23 16.63 -4.99
CA PHE A 97 4.48 15.20 -5.22
C PHE A 97 5.01 15.02 -6.65
N SER A 98 6.30 14.74 -6.76
CA SER A 98 7.01 14.60 -8.03
C SER A 98 7.71 13.26 -8.17
N ILE A 99 7.67 12.71 -9.39
CA ILE A 99 8.47 11.56 -9.83
C ILE A 99 8.95 11.88 -11.25
N ASP A 100 10.14 12.48 -11.35
CA ASP A 100 10.65 13.07 -12.60
C ASP A 100 10.72 12.06 -13.74
N ALA A 101 11.06 10.81 -13.43
CA ALA A 101 11.13 9.74 -14.41
C ALA A 101 9.79 9.46 -15.09
N TYR A 102 8.66 9.89 -14.54
CA TYR A 102 7.33 9.68 -15.12
C TYR A 102 6.62 10.99 -15.47
N ASP A 103 7.35 12.11 -15.54
CA ASP A 103 6.81 13.44 -15.79
C ASP A 103 5.69 13.84 -14.80
N ILE A 104 5.72 13.26 -13.60
CA ILE A 104 4.78 13.54 -12.52
C ILE A 104 5.33 14.74 -11.74
N LYS A 105 4.54 15.82 -11.67
CA LYS A 105 4.85 17.02 -10.89
C LYS A 105 3.57 17.68 -10.39
N GLU A 106 3.04 17.16 -9.30
CA GLU A 106 1.76 17.59 -8.75
C GLU A 106 1.93 18.56 -7.59
N VAL A 107 0.95 19.45 -7.45
CA VAL A 107 0.70 20.25 -6.24
C VAL A 107 -0.66 19.86 -5.69
N VAL A 108 -0.70 19.46 -4.42
CA VAL A 108 -1.91 19.06 -3.70
C VAL A 108 -2.16 20.08 -2.59
N LYS A 109 -3.29 20.79 -2.62
CA LYS A 109 -3.57 21.83 -1.60
C LYS A 109 -3.84 21.19 -0.24
N ALA A 110 -3.72 22.00 0.82
CA ALA A 110 -4.03 21.56 2.18
C ALA A 110 -5.44 20.98 2.30
N GLY A 111 -5.55 19.78 2.86
CA GLY A 111 -6.82 19.06 3.04
C GLY A 111 -7.40 18.40 1.77
N GLU A 112 -6.76 18.56 0.60
CA GLU A 112 -7.22 17.94 -0.64
C GLU A 112 -6.62 16.54 -0.84
N SER A 113 -7.27 15.75 -1.70
CA SER A 113 -6.73 14.51 -2.24
C SER A 113 -6.62 14.59 -3.76
N LYS A 114 -5.54 14.06 -4.31
CA LYS A 114 -5.32 13.97 -5.76
C LYS A 114 -4.89 12.56 -6.15
N THR A 115 -5.48 12.02 -7.21
CA THR A 115 -5.07 10.70 -7.75
C THR A 115 -4.32 10.89 -9.05
N ILE A 116 -3.15 10.28 -9.14
CA ILE A 116 -2.37 10.17 -10.38
C ILE A 116 -2.40 8.73 -10.90
N SER A 117 -2.30 8.56 -12.21
CA SER A 117 -2.31 7.24 -12.87
C SER A 117 -1.29 7.20 -13.99
N PHE A 118 -0.45 6.17 -13.99
CA PHE A 118 0.62 5.99 -14.98
C PHE A 118 1.01 4.51 -15.12
N VAL A 119 1.85 4.19 -16.10
CA VAL A 119 2.41 2.84 -16.26
C VAL A 119 3.87 2.86 -15.81
N ALA A 120 4.26 1.93 -14.94
CA ALA A 120 5.63 1.78 -14.47
C ALA A 120 6.51 1.09 -15.52
N ASP A 121 6.77 1.75 -16.64
CA ASP A 121 7.41 1.17 -17.84
C ASP A 121 8.94 1.07 -17.78
N LYS A 122 9.57 1.66 -16.77
CA LYS A 122 11.03 1.71 -16.56
C LYS A 122 11.39 1.07 -15.24
N ALA A 123 12.22 0.02 -15.26
CA ALA A 123 12.80 -0.54 -14.05
C ALA A 123 13.84 0.42 -13.44
N GLY A 124 13.96 0.44 -12.12
CA GLY A 124 14.87 1.30 -11.40
C GLY A 124 14.32 1.83 -10.08
N ALA A 125 15.08 2.72 -9.44
CA ALA A 125 14.68 3.44 -8.24
C ALA A 125 14.57 4.93 -8.56
N PHE A 126 13.37 5.49 -8.41
CA PHE A 126 13.06 6.86 -8.77
C PHE A 126 12.66 7.66 -7.54
N PRO A 127 13.28 8.83 -7.28
CA PRO A 127 12.90 9.65 -6.14
C PRO A 127 11.44 10.11 -6.22
N ILE A 128 10.70 9.91 -5.14
CA ILE A 128 9.45 10.63 -4.89
C ILE A 128 9.82 11.85 -4.06
N TRP A 129 9.54 13.07 -4.52
CA TRP A 129 10.00 14.26 -3.82
C TRP A 129 9.03 15.43 -3.95
N CYS A 130 9.14 16.40 -3.02
CA CYS A 130 8.40 17.64 -3.08
C CYS A 130 9.24 18.74 -3.71
N GLN A 131 8.74 19.30 -4.79
CA GLN A 131 9.38 20.41 -5.52
C GLN A 131 9.16 21.79 -4.89
N LEU A 132 8.36 21.87 -3.83
CA LEU A 132 8.03 23.13 -3.15
C LEU A 132 8.93 23.40 -1.94
N HIS A 133 9.52 22.35 -1.36
CA HIS A 133 10.19 22.41 -0.06
C HIS A 133 11.60 21.78 -0.11
N PRO A 134 12.53 22.18 0.78
CA PRO A 134 13.82 21.52 0.92
C PRO A 134 13.67 20.03 1.23
N LYS A 135 14.47 19.19 0.58
CA LYS A 135 14.42 17.72 0.71
C LYS A 135 14.83 17.20 2.10
N ASN A 136 15.44 18.02 2.94
CA ASN A 136 15.73 17.68 4.34
C ASN A 136 14.61 18.12 5.30
N ILE A 137 13.59 18.82 4.80
CA ILE A 137 12.37 19.18 5.53
C ILE A 137 11.25 18.24 5.09
N HIS A 138 10.92 18.26 3.79
CA HIS A 138 10.02 17.27 3.19
C HIS A 138 10.85 16.09 2.68
N LEU A 139 10.88 15.01 3.46
CA LEU A 139 11.77 13.88 3.17
C LEU A 139 11.34 13.15 1.89
N PRO A 140 12.26 12.91 0.94
CA PRO A 140 11.98 12.14 -0.25
C PRO A 140 11.68 10.68 0.07
N GLY A 141 10.74 10.14 -0.69
CA GLY A 141 10.49 8.71 -0.80
C GLY A 141 11.18 8.09 -2.02
N THR A 142 10.87 6.83 -2.28
CA THR A 142 11.37 6.11 -3.47
C THR A 142 10.25 5.32 -4.13
N PHE A 143 10.11 5.47 -5.44
CA PHE A 143 9.32 4.61 -6.28
C PHE A 143 10.25 3.57 -6.93
N ASN A 144 10.14 2.32 -6.49
CA ASN A 144 10.92 1.20 -6.99
C ASN A 144 10.13 0.43 -8.03
N VAL A 145 10.75 0.20 -9.18
CA VAL A 145 10.20 -0.62 -10.25
C VAL A 145 11.14 -1.79 -10.48
N LEU A 146 10.68 -2.96 -10.07
CA LEU A 146 11.36 -4.23 -10.23
C LEU A 146 11.19 -4.72 -11.68
N GLU A 147 12.12 -5.52 -12.18
CA GLU A 147 11.94 -6.22 -13.48
C GLU A 147 10.76 -7.21 -13.45
#